data_AF-W3AMX3-F1
#
_entry.id   AF-W3AMX3-F1
#
_cell.length_a   1.000
_cell.length_b   1.000
_cell.length_c   1.000
_cell.angle_alpha   90.00
_cell.angle_beta   90.00
_cell.angle_gamma   90.00
#
_symmetry.space_group_name_H-M   'P 1'
#
loop_
_entity.id
_entity.type
_entity.pdbx_description
1 polymer ?
#
loop_
_entity_poly.entity_id
_entity_poly.type
_entity_poly.pdbx_seq_one_letter_code
_entity_poly.pdbx_strand_id
1 'polypeptide(L)'
;MGLFSDHFSEEHPFGVISKMFGSGNEKEEQQVVKRTYNVDPLVLYNISGEEIKELQPEDRVYVRKDDATKKITVETSASGGKSTVITACDISANENDQRELTAMLNTLVEDISRARRNGADGITVPVNEYELVAYIRNRPSIEIDLDRLEEAINQGQRDDVLTDFVGDLHKNKRVDVYTSLSNIYNVEATHILKDEFKNFSNIHFYELNANLNSMIYWNDETIVNNMKYSPEAIIIGIGLAGEKPQHAISIKNDIHSSVVRKAAIMVNHPMNVREEMLDAQFVDHAIGIEEIAKRRNMSEEVKNKVLIELAVAEARYRYDELRINDFLKSAINVFYTEGQMKLIKVPFDDEKLIRNLIPDAMTGLLVEVADSQIIFYGSESSAKLLIEKYQWSDLGYGRAGHDTTRQTMRQYEKQVSDMTVRSRFISETNKVLIENEGRSASASYKSVRDLAQKFNDIGLDAENQIELLREVPVINDPNYRVSIENIIKETLTKESPFRMFGEIRKGARPRRRTE
;
A
#
# COMPACT_ATOMS: atom_id res chain seq x y z
N MET A 1 -20.52 -49.88 -50.42
CA MET A 1 -21.17 -49.31 -51.62
C MET A 1 -21.98 -48.13 -51.13
N GLY A 2 -21.79 -46.94 -51.71
CA GLY A 2 -22.53 -45.74 -51.29
C GLY A 2 -23.56 -45.33 -52.34
N LEU A 3 -24.32 -44.27 -52.04
CA LEU A 3 -24.71 -43.20 -52.96
C LEU A 3 -25.00 -41.94 -52.10
N PHE A 4 -24.45 -40.79 -52.53
CA PHE A 4 -25.16 -39.53 -52.89
C PHE A 4 -26.53 -39.25 -52.23
N SER A 5 -26.96 -38.02 -51.93
CA SER A 5 -26.41 -36.66 -52.18
C SER A 5 -27.33 -35.60 -51.52
N ASP A 6 -27.00 -34.31 -51.33
CA ASP A 6 -25.75 -33.54 -51.13
C ASP A 6 -26.19 -32.06 -51.01
N HIS A 7 -25.79 -31.27 -49.99
CA HIS A 7 -26.05 -29.81 -49.95
C HIS A 7 -24.87 -28.99 -49.37
N PHE A 8 -24.53 -27.92 -50.09
CA PHE A 8 -23.41 -27.02 -49.83
C PHE A 8 -23.64 -26.08 -48.63
N SER A 9 -22.58 -25.82 -47.86
CA SER A 9 -22.08 -24.45 -47.64
C SER A 9 -20.61 -24.48 -47.22
N GLU A 10 -19.90 -23.37 -47.44
CA GLU A 10 -18.43 -23.32 -47.47
C GLU A 10 -17.79 -23.36 -46.07
N GLU A 11 -16.84 -24.29 -45.85
CA GLU A 11 -15.98 -24.27 -44.67
C GLU A 11 -14.89 -23.18 -44.81
N HIS A 12 -15.20 -21.96 -44.34
CA HIS A 12 -14.16 -21.00 -43.98
C HIS A 12 -13.51 -21.37 -42.63
N PRO A 13 -12.18 -21.23 -42.48
CA PRO A 13 -11.43 -21.77 -41.33
C PRO A 13 -11.54 -20.91 -40.07
N PHE A 14 -12.72 -20.87 -39.45
CA PHE A 14 -12.94 -20.24 -38.13
C PHE A 14 -13.40 -21.22 -37.03
N GLY A 15 -13.54 -22.52 -37.34
CA GLY A 15 -13.97 -23.56 -36.39
C GLY A 15 -13.01 -23.88 -35.23
N VAL A 16 -11.80 -23.33 -35.20
CA VAL A 16 -10.81 -23.53 -34.12
C VAL A 16 -10.67 -22.28 -33.23
N ILE A 17 -11.22 -21.13 -33.64
CA ILE A 17 -11.13 -19.85 -32.93
C ILE A 17 -12.46 -19.54 -32.22
N SER A 18 -12.90 -20.49 -31.39
CA SER A 18 -14.04 -20.31 -30.44
C SER A 18 -13.78 -21.00 -29.09
N LYS A 19 -12.51 -21.31 -28.79
CA LYS A 19 -12.01 -21.71 -27.46
C LYS A 19 -10.96 -20.75 -26.88
N MET A 20 -10.71 -19.63 -27.55
CA MET A 20 -9.84 -18.55 -27.09
C MET A 20 -10.55 -17.23 -27.41
N PHE A 21 -10.80 -16.41 -26.39
CA PHE A 21 -11.53 -15.13 -26.42
C PHE A 21 -13.03 -15.23 -26.80
N GLY A 22 -14.01 -14.94 -25.94
CA GLY A 22 -13.96 -14.64 -24.50
C GLY A 22 -15.31 -14.15 -23.97
N SER A 23 -15.54 -14.24 -22.66
CA SER A 23 -16.12 -13.17 -21.80
C SER A 23 -16.55 -13.71 -20.43
N GLY A 24 -16.34 -12.92 -19.38
CA GLY A 24 -17.01 -13.10 -18.08
C GLY A 24 -16.16 -13.64 -16.92
N ASN A 25 -15.50 -12.73 -16.20
CA ASN A 25 -15.07 -12.90 -14.81
C ASN A 25 -14.15 -14.10 -14.47
N GLU A 26 -12.99 -14.16 -15.11
CA GLU A 26 -11.80 -14.57 -14.35
C GLU A 26 -11.47 -13.41 -13.40
N LYS A 27 -12.05 -13.46 -12.19
CA LYS A 27 -11.43 -12.79 -11.05
C LYS A 27 -10.02 -13.36 -10.98
N GLU A 28 -9.03 -12.49 -10.87
CA GLU A 28 -7.73 -12.93 -10.36
C GLU A 28 -8.01 -13.63 -9.04
N GLU A 29 -7.79 -14.95 -9.01
CA GLU A 29 -7.59 -15.64 -7.75
C GLU A 29 -6.29 -15.07 -7.19
N GLN A 30 -6.44 -13.96 -6.46
CA GLN A 30 -5.58 -13.69 -5.32
C GLN A 30 -5.38 -15.04 -4.65
N GLN A 31 -4.13 -15.50 -4.60
CA GLN A 31 -3.80 -16.63 -3.75
C GLN A 31 -4.20 -16.21 -2.36
N VAL A 32 -5.40 -16.61 -1.94
CA VAL A 32 -5.86 -16.52 -0.57
C VAL A 32 -4.83 -17.34 0.16
N VAL A 33 -3.86 -16.65 0.76
CA VAL A 33 -2.90 -17.26 1.65
C VAL A 33 -3.78 -17.85 2.74
N LYS A 34 -4.00 -19.16 2.67
CA LYS A 34 -4.60 -19.94 3.74
C LYS A 34 -3.62 -19.89 4.89
N ARG A 35 -3.57 -18.75 5.57
CA ARG A 35 -2.87 -18.61 6.83
C ARG A 35 -3.51 -19.62 7.74
N THR A 36 -2.67 -20.49 8.27
CA THR A 36 -3.03 -21.54 9.20
C THR A 36 -3.88 -20.91 10.29
N TYR A 37 -5.08 -21.43 10.52
CA TYR A 37 -5.77 -21.23 11.79
C TYR A 37 -4.77 -21.57 12.91
N ASN A 38 -4.85 -20.91 14.06
CA ASN A 38 -4.15 -21.42 15.22
C ASN A 38 -4.65 -22.86 15.43
N VAL A 39 -3.74 -23.83 15.36
CA VAL A 39 -4.07 -25.25 15.19
C VAL A 39 -4.41 -25.89 16.54
N ASP A 40 -4.32 -25.11 17.61
CA ASP A 40 -4.50 -25.56 18.97
C ASP A 40 -5.99 -25.84 19.27
N PRO A 41 -6.30 -26.97 19.93
CA PRO A 41 -7.66 -27.32 20.28
C PRO A 41 -8.19 -26.40 21.38
N LEU A 42 -9.48 -26.05 21.30
CA LEU A 42 -10.17 -25.20 22.29
C LEU A 42 -11.07 -26.07 23.15
N VAL A 43 -10.86 -26.10 24.47
CA VAL A 43 -11.73 -26.87 25.38
C VAL A 43 -12.95 -26.06 25.82
N LEU A 44 -14.15 -26.59 25.55
CA LEU A 44 -15.40 -26.01 26.05
C LEU A 44 -15.72 -26.55 27.45
N TYR A 45 -15.91 -25.66 28.42
CA TYR A 45 -16.30 -26.00 29.79
C TYR A 45 -17.72 -25.49 30.09
N ASN A 46 -18.49 -26.21 30.90
CA ASN A 46 -19.72 -25.66 31.49
C ASN A 46 -19.40 -24.72 32.65
N ILE A 47 -20.41 -24.00 33.17
CA ILE A 47 -20.23 -23.04 34.27
C ILE A 47 -19.75 -23.68 35.60
N SER A 48 -19.87 -25.00 35.74
CA SER A 48 -19.34 -25.79 36.87
C SER A 48 -17.87 -26.19 36.69
N GLY A 49 -17.25 -25.91 35.54
CA GLY A 49 -15.88 -26.30 35.20
C GLY A 49 -15.73 -27.71 34.64
N GLU A 50 -16.82 -28.40 34.30
CA GLU A 50 -16.77 -29.72 33.65
C GLU A 50 -16.56 -29.54 32.14
N GLU A 51 -15.70 -30.37 31.55
CA GLU A 51 -15.49 -30.38 30.10
C GLU A 51 -16.73 -30.89 29.35
N ILE A 52 -17.20 -30.10 28.39
CA ILE A 52 -18.25 -30.46 27.45
C ILE A 52 -17.64 -31.13 26.21
N LYS A 53 -16.61 -30.49 25.62
CA LYS A 53 -15.98 -30.91 24.36
C LYS A 53 -14.69 -30.13 24.07
N GLU A 54 -13.59 -30.84 23.85
CA GLU A 54 -12.43 -30.32 23.11
C GLU A 54 -12.74 -30.16 21.61
N LEU A 55 -12.66 -28.94 21.07
CA LEU A 55 -12.90 -28.62 19.65
C LEU A 55 -11.62 -28.77 18.81
N GLN A 56 -11.57 -29.77 17.92
CA GLN A 56 -10.47 -29.98 16.97
C GLN A 56 -10.58 -29.02 15.77
N PRO A 57 -9.49 -28.50 15.17
CA PRO A 57 -9.53 -27.38 14.21
C PRO A 57 -10.58 -27.44 13.09
N GLU A 58 -10.91 -28.64 12.61
CA GLU A 58 -11.96 -28.93 11.63
C GLU A 58 -13.41 -28.90 12.15
N ASP A 59 -13.61 -29.00 13.47
CA ASP A 59 -14.92 -28.94 14.13
C ASP A 59 -15.57 -27.57 13.91
N ARG A 60 -16.83 -27.58 13.47
CA ARG A 60 -17.65 -26.38 13.28
C ARG A 60 -18.73 -26.28 14.34
N VAL A 61 -18.93 -25.07 14.86
CA VAL A 61 -20.00 -24.74 15.82
C VAL A 61 -21.09 -23.97 15.07
N TYR A 62 -22.36 -24.32 15.25
CA TYR A 62 -23.49 -23.63 14.63
C TYR A 62 -24.77 -23.71 15.47
N VAL A 63 -25.67 -22.74 15.26
CA VAL A 63 -27.03 -22.78 15.80
C VAL A 63 -27.92 -23.64 14.92
N ARG A 64 -28.72 -24.52 15.53
CA ARG A 64 -29.71 -25.37 14.86
C ARG A 64 -31.06 -25.22 15.55
N LYS A 65 -32.13 -25.14 14.76
CA LYS A 65 -33.51 -25.24 15.24
C LYS A 65 -34.02 -26.67 15.02
N ASP A 66 -34.58 -27.27 16.06
CA ASP A 66 -35.32 -28.53 15.99
C ASP A 66 -36.77 -28.30 16.41
N ASP A 67 -37.65 -28.18 15.40
CA ASP A 67 -39.09 -27.99 15.59
C ASP A 67 -39.78 -29.25 16.17
N ALA A 68 -39.16 -30.44 16.07
CA ALA A 68 -39.73 -31.69 16.60
C ALA A 68 -39.50 -31.84 18.11
N THR A 69 -38.31 -31.48 18.60
CA THR A 69 -38.03 -31.43 20.05
C THR A 69 -38.39 -30.08 20.70
N LYS A 70 -38.82 -29.09 19.90
CA LYS A 70 -39.06 -27.70 20.30
C LYS A 70 -37.86 -27.04 20.99
N LYS A 71 -36.66 -27.24 20.45
CA LYS A 71 -35.41 -26.67 20.99
C LYS A 71 -34.62 -25.93 19.91
N ILE A 72 -33.92 -24.88 20.32
CA ILE A 72 -32.82 -24.32 19.54
C ILE A 72 -31.53 -24.70 20.27
N THR A 73 -30.62 -25.35 19.55
CA THR A 73 -29.37 -25.90 20.06
C THR A 73 -28.17 -25.20 19.43
N VAL A 74 -27.08 -25.08 20.18
CA VAL A 74 -25.74 -24.86 19.63
C VAL A 74 -25.06 -26.23 19.57
N GLU A 75 -24.65 -26.64 18.37
CA GLU A 75 -24.12 -27.97 18.08
C GLU A 75 -22.73 -27.90 17.43
N THR A 76 -21.90 -28.90 17.72
CA THR A 76 -20.61 -29.11 17.04
C THR A 76 -20.73 -30.22 15.99
N SER A 77 -20.44 -29.94 14.72
CA SER A 77 -20.18 -31.01 13.75
C SER A 77 -18.68 -31.28 13.66
N ALA A 78 -18.26 -32.47 14.08
CA ALA A 78 -16.99 -33.05 13.68
C ALA A 78 -17.10 -33.63 12.27
N SER A 79 -16.02 -33.53 11.48
CA SER A 79 -15.96 -34.08 10.12
C SER A 79 -16.08 -35.61 10.14
N GLY A 80 -17.30 -36.12 9.95
CA GLY A 80 -17.63 -37.56 9.99
C GLY A 80 -18.05 -38.10 11.37
N GLY A 81 -18.25 -37.25 12.38
CA GLY A 81 -18.59 -37.66 13.75
C GLY A 81 -20.06 -37.46 14.15
N LYS A 82 -20.41 -37.87 15.38
CA LYS A 82 -21.70 -37.51 16.01
C LYS A 82 -21.70 -36.03 16.41
N SER A 83 -22.84 -35.37 16.26
CA SER A 83 -23.04 -34.01 16.77
C SER A 83 -23.04 -34.01 18.31
N THR A 84 -22.39 -33.02 18.92
CA THR A 84 -22.43 -32.77 20.37
C THR A 84 -23.15 -31.44 20.62
N VAL A 85 -24.12 -31.45 21.54
CA VAL A 85 -24.87 -30.25 21.94
C VAL A 85 -24.07 -29.52 23.02
N ILE A 86 -23.80 -28.23 22.80
CA ILE A 86 -23.14 -27.34 23.76
C ILE A 86 -24.17 -26.64 24.64
N THR A 87 -25.18 -26.05 24.00
CA THR A 87 -26.25 -25.29 24.64
C THR A 87 -27.57 -25.77 24.07
N ALA A 88 -28.59 -25.94 24.92
CA ALA A 88 -29.95 -26.21 24.48
C ALA A 88 -30.93 -25.26 25.17
N CYS A 89 -31.79 -24.62 24.39
CA CYS A 89 -32.81 -23.69 24.89
C CYS A 89 -34.18 -24.08 24.33
N ASP A 90 -35.22 -23.99 25.16
CA ASP A 90 -36.59 -24.30 24.74
C ASP A 90 -37.19 -23.19 23.85
N ILE A 91 -37.96 -23.59 22.83
CA ILE A 91 -38.60 -22.67 21.88
C ILE A 91 -39.85 -22.04 22.50
N SER A 92 -39.81 -20.73 22.74
CA SER A 92 -41.01 -19.93 23.03
C SER A 92 -42.01 -19.98 21.85
N ALA A 93 -43.31 -19.93 22.16
CA ALA A 93 -44.35 -19.84 21.15
C ALA A 93 -44.40 -18.47 20.43
N ASN A 94 -43.71 -17.45 20.95
CA ASN A 94 -43.63 -16.11 20.37
C ASN A 94 -42.45 -15.98 19.40
N GLU A 95 -42.70 -15.46 18.19
CA GLU A 95 -41.65 -15.25 17.19
C GLU A 95 -40.59 -14.22 17.60
N ASN A 96 -40.96 -13.21 18.39
CA ASN A 96 -39.99 -12.20 18.83
C ASN A 96 -38.98 -12.81 19.81
N ASP A 97 -39.45 -13.57 20.81
CA ASP A 97 -38.61 -14.31 21.74
C ASP A 97 -37.70 -15.32 20.98
N GLN A 98 -38.22 -15.99 19.94
CA GLN A 98 -37.40 -16.88 19.10
C GLN A 98 -36.27 -16.13 18.38
N ARG A 99 -36.51 -14.91 17.89
CA ARG A 99 -35.47 -14.07 17.26
C ARG A 99 -34.44 -13.60 18.27
N GLU A 100 -34.87 -13.16 19.45
CA GLU A 100 -33.99 -12.75 20.55
C GLU A 100 -33.09 -13.92 21.00
N LEU A 101 -33.68 -15.09 21.26
CA LEU A 101 -32.96 -16.31 21.61
C LEU A 101 -31.96 -16.74 20.53
N THR A 102 -32.34 -16.67 19.25
CA THR A 102 -31.46 -16.98 18.12
C THR A 102 -30.29 -16.00 18.03
N ALA A 103 -30.50 -14.70 18.29
CA ALA A 103 -29.44 -13.70 18.32
C ALA A 103 -28.45 -13.92 19.48
N MET A 104 -28.95 -14.29 20.66
CA MET A 104 -28.11 -14.65 21.82
C MET A 104 -27.26 -15.90 21.53
N LEU A 105 -27.85 -16.95 20.93
CA LEU A 105 -27.12 -18.17 20.58
C LEU A 105 -26.11 -17.95 19.44
N ASN A 106 -26.41 -17.10 18.45
CA ASN A 106 -25.43 -16.70 17.44
C ASN A 106 -24.23 -15.95 18.07
N THR A 107 -24.50 -15.07 19.05
CA THR A 107 -23.44 -14.35 19.78
C THR A 107 -22.50 -15.32 20.51
N LEU A 108 -23.03 -16.41 21.08
CA LEU A 108 -22.22 -17.47 21.69
C LEU A 108 -21.34 -18.21 20.67
N VAL A 109 -21.86 -18.50 19.47
CA VAL A 109 -21.07 -19.13 18.39
C VAL A 109 -19.93 -18.22 17.93
N GLU A 110 -20.16 -16.92 17.84
CA GLU A 110 -19.13 -15.92 17.56
C GLU A 110 -18.05 -15.89 18.66
N ASP A 111 -18.45 -15.91 19.94
CA ASP A 111 -17.51 -15.87 21.08
C ASP A 111 -16.62 -17.13 21.14
N ILE A 112 -17.18 -18.32 20.91
CA ILE A 112 -16.40 -19.56 20.78
C ILE A 112 -15.42 -19.47 19.60
N SER A 113 -15.86 -18.92 18.47
CA SER A 113 -15.03 -18.74 17.27
C SER A 113 -13.92 -17.70 17.46
N ARG A 114 -14.12 -16.71 18.35
CA ARG A 114 -13.10 -15.71 18.73
C ARG A 114 -12.08 -16.29 19.69
N ALA A 115 -12.51 -16.95 20.77
CA ALA A 115 -11.60 -17.59 21.73
C ALA A 115 -10.63 -18.56 21.04
N ARG A 116 -11.12 -19.33 20.07
CA ARG A 116 -10.30 -20.21 19.23
C ARG A 116 -9.24 -19.46 18.44
N ARG A 117 -9.63 -18.37 17.76
CA ARG A 117 -8.72 -17.59 16.90
C ARG A 117 -7.65 -16.84 17.71
N ASN A 118 -7.96 -16.47 18.94
CA ASN A 118 -7.03 -15.86 19.89
C ASN A 118 -6.07 -16.89 20.54
N GLY A 119 -6.23 -18.19 20.27
CA GLY A 119 -5.38 -19.24 20.88
C GLY A 119 -5.64 -19.46 22.37
N ALA A 120 -6.87 -19.29 22.83
CA ALA A 120 -7.24 -19.63 24.21
C ALA A 120 -7.30 -21.16 24.39
N ASP A 121 -6.73 -21.67 25.49
CA ASP A 121 -6.79 -23.12 25.83
C ASP A 121 -8.23 -23.60 26.10
N GLY A 122 -9.12 -22.70 26.55
CA GLY A 122 -10.51 -23.04 26.82
C GLY A 122 -11.44 -21.84 26.99
N ILE A 123 -12.75 -22.10 26.92
CA ILE A 123 -13.82 -21.12 27.16
C ILE A 123 -14.98 -21.75 27.93
N THR A 124 -15.48 -21.03 28.95
CA THR A 124 -16.72 -21.40 29.65
C THR A 124 -17.94 -20.97 28.84
N VAL A 125 -18.89 -21.88 28.63
CA VAL A 125 -20.08 -21.66 27.81
C VAL A 125 -21.36 -22.05 28.57
N PRO A 126 -22.50 -21.37 28.33
CA PRO A 126 -23.76 -21.67 28.99
C PRO A 126 -24.39 -22.94 28.41
N VAL A 127 -25.00 -23.79 29.25
CA VAL A 127 -25.65 -25.04 28.79
C VAL A 127 -27.17 -24.91 28.63
N ASN A 128 -27.80 -23.91 29.23
CA ASN A 128 -29.24 -23.65 29.21
C ASN A 128 -29.59 -22.15 29.01
N GLU A 129 -30.88 -21.84 28.83
CA GLU A 129 -31.37 -20.47 28.59
C GLU A 129 -31.11 -19.48 29.72
N TYR A 130 -31.12 -19.90 30.99
CA TYR A 130 -30.87 -19.01 32.14
C TYR A 130 -29.40 -18.60 32.19
N GLU A 131 -28.51 -19.58 31.99
CA GLU A 131 -27.08 -19.34 31.84
C GLU A 131 -26.78 -18.51 30.59
N LEU A 132 -27.50 -18.70 29.47
CA LEU A 132 -27.32 -17.89 28.27
C LEU A 132 -27.65 -16.42 28.53
N VAL A 133 -28.77 -16.13 29.21
CA VAL A 133 -29.12 -14.75 29.59
C VAL A 133 -28.09 -14.16 30.56
N ALA A 134 -27.59 -14.93 31.52
CA ALA A 134 -26.53 -14.49 32.42
C ALA A 134 -25.19 -14.27 31.70
N TYR A 135 -24.83 -15.15 30.77
CA TYR A 135 -23.63 -15.09 29.94
C TYR A 135 -23.67 -13.87 29.03
N ILE A 136 -24.78 -13.58 28.35
CA ILE A 136 -24.91 -12.40 27.50
C ILE A 136 -24.89 -11.10 28.32
N ARG A 137 -25.48 -11.10 29.53
CA ARG A 137 -25.43 -9.94 30.44
C ARG A 137 -24.04 -9.67 31.04
N ASN A 138 -23.31 -10.73 31.35
CA ASN A 138 -21.97 -10.68 31.95
C ASN A 138 -20.90 -11.10 30.94
N ARG A 139 -21.10 -10.79 29.65
CA ARG A 139 -20.33 -11.35 28.52
C ARG A 139 -18.83 -11.18 28.78
N PRO A 140 -18.05 -12.28 28.83
CA PRO A 140 -16.61 -12.16 29.00
C PRO A 140 -16.06 -11.30 27.86
N SER A 141 -15.31 -10.26 28.22
CA SER A 141 -14.66 -9.39 27.26
C SER A 141 -13.49 -10.13 26.62
N ILE A 142 -13.80 -10.99 25.64
CA ILE A 142 -12.78 -11.52 24.73
C ILE A 142 -12.20 -10.30 24.01
N GLU A 143 -10.97 -9.95 24.39
CA GLU A 143 -10.25 -8.82 23.82
C GLU A 143 -9.99 -9.08 22.33
N ILE A 144 -10.15 -8.04 21.52
CA ILE A 144 -9.64 -8.06 20.15
C ILE A 144 -8.13 -8.01 20.26
N ASP A 145 -7.42 -8.84 19.49
CA ASP A 145 -5.97 -8.68 19.31
C ASP A 145 -5.71 -7.37 18.54
N LEU A 146 -5.52 -6.28 19.31
CA LEU A 146 -5.36 -4.93 18.78
C LEU A 146 -4.00 -4.76 18.07
N ASP A 147 -2.99 -5.54 18.43
CA ASP A 147 -1.69 -5.52 17.78
C ASP A 147 -1.77 -6.20 16.40
N ARG A 148 -2.45 -7.35 16.28
CA ARG A 148 -2.75 -7.97 14.98
C ARG A 148 -3.68 -7.12 14.12
N LEU A 149 -4.66 -6.45 14.72
CA LEU A 149 -5.52 -5.50 14.00
C LEU A 149 -4.72 -4.30 13.46
N GLU A 150 -3.82 -3.74 14.27
CA GLU A 150 -2.89 -2.68 13.85
C GLU A 150 -1.94 -3.17 12.74
N GLU A 151 -1.41 -4.39 12.83
CA GLU A 151 -0.58 -5.01 11.79
C GLU A 151 -1.36 -5.17 10.47
N ALA A 152 -2.59 -5.67 10.51
CA ALA A 152 -3.44 -5.84 9.33
C ALA A 152 -3.77 -4.49 8.65
N ILE A 153 -4.09 -3.46 9.44
CA ILE A 153 -4.33 -2.09 8.95
C ILE A 153 -3.05 -1.51 8.31
N ASN A 154 -1.90 -1.65 8.98
CA ASN A 154 -0.63 -1.11 8.49
C ASN A 154 -0.10 -1.85 7.25
N GLN A 155 -0.31 -3.16 7.14
CA GLN A 155 0.05 -3.95 5.95
C GLN A 155 -1.01 -3.89 4.83
N GLY A 156 -2.12 -3.19 5.04
CA GLY A 156 -3.22 -3.08 4.07
C GLY A 156 -3.95 -4.40 3.77
N GLN A 157 -3.89 -5.36 4.70
CA GLN A 157 -4.46 -6.70 4.54
C GLN A 157 -5.89 -6.77 5.07
N ARG A 158 -6.79 -7.36 4.29
CA ARG A 158 -8.14 -7.71 4.76
C ARG A 158 -8.09 -9.01 5.56
N ASP A 159 -7.83 -8.90 6.86
CA ASP A 159 -7.90 -10.01 7.83
C ASP A 159 -9.29 -10.07 8.50
N ASP A 160 -9.70 -11.24 8.97
CA ASP A 160 -11.01 -11.46 9.62
C ASP A 160 -11.16 -10.62 10.91
N VAL A 161 -10.04 -10.21 11.52
CA VAL A 161 -9.98 -9.33 12.69
C VAL A 161 -10.58 -7.94 12.40
N LEU A 162 -10.49 -7.44 11.15
CA LEU A 162 -11.18 -6.21 10.74
C LEU A 162 -12.70 -6.39 10.75
N THR A 163 -13.18 -7.56 10.32
CA THR A 163 -14.61 -7.91 10.35
C THR A 163 -15.14 -8.01 11.79
N ASP A 164 -14.36 -8.59 12.71
CA ASP A 164 -14.70 -8.60 14.14
C ASP A 164 -14.74 -7.20 14.75
N PHE A 165 -13.77 -6.34 14.40
CA PHE A 165 -13.72 -4.97 14.88
C PHE A 165 -14.96 -4.19 14.46
N VAL A 166 -15.31 -4.21 13.17
CA VAL A 166 -16.55 -3.60 12.65
C VAL A 166 -17.79 -4.21 13.33
N GLY A 167 -17.81 -5.53 13.54
CA GLY A 167 -18.89 -6.21 14.28
C GLY A 167 -19.03 -5.78 15.74
N ASP A 168 -17.93 -5.42 16.41
CA ASP A 168 -17.94 -4.95 17.80
C ASP A 168 -18.34 -3.47 17.94
N LEU A 169 -18.13 -2.63 16.91
CA LEU A 169 -18.67 -1.28 16.86
C LEU A 169 -20.21 -1.30 16.93
N HIS A 170 -20.85 -2.25 16.23
CA HIS A 170 -22.29 -2.48 16.27
C HIS A 170 -22.80 -3.04 17.61
N LYS A 171 -21.90 -3.46 18.52
CA LYS A 171 -22.24 -3.99 19.85
C LYS A 171 -22.05 -2.95 20.98
N ASN A 172 -22.05 -1.66 20.66
CA ASN A 172 -21.98 -0.53 21.61
C ASN A 172 -20.72 -0.45 22.51
N LYS A 173 -19.60 -1.11 22.16
CA LYS A 173 -18.32 -0.87 22.85
C LYS A 173 -17.87 0.58 22.64
N ARG A 174 -17.42 1.27 23.71
CA ARG A 174 -16.90 2.64 23.60
C ARG A 174 -15.62 2.66 22.78
N VAL A 175 -15.52 3.58 21.82
CA VAL A 175 -14.31 3.81 21.02
C VAL A 175 -13.96 5.29 21.05
N ASP A 176 -12.74 5.60 21.46
CA ASP A 176 -12.22 6.97 21.50
C ASP A 176 -11.15 7.15 20.42
N VAL A 177 -11.43 8.03 19.45
CA VAL A 177 -10.54 8.37 18.33
C VAL A 177 -9.85 9.70 18.61
N TYR A 178 -8.52 9.68 18.70
CA TYR A 178 -7.68 10.85 18.95
C TYR A 178 -6.89 11.22 17.68
N THR A 179 -7.15 12.42 17.16
CA THR A 179 -6.54 12.89 15.91
C THR A 179 -5.56 14.03 16.18
N SER A 180 -4.32 13.90 15.71
CA SER A 180 -3.41 15.03 15.62
C SER A 180 -3.74 15.91 14.43
N LEU A 181 -4.22 17.14 14.65
CA LEU A 181 -4.50 18.13 13.59
C LEU A 181 -3.23 18.79 13.01
N SER A 182 -2.19 18.00 12.75
CA SER A 182 -0.86 18.44 12.32
C SER A 182 -0.60 18.37 10.82
N ASN A 183 -1.49 17.74 10.04
CA ASN A 183 -1.41 17.67 8.58
C ASN A 183 -2.78 17.29 7.97
N ILE A 184 -2.92 17.51 6.66
CA ILE A 184 -4.15 17.22 5.91
C ILE A 184 -4.53 15.73 5.91
N TYR A 185 -3.56 14.81 5.86
CA TYR A 185 -3.81 13.37 5.78
C TYR A 185 -4.53 12.87 7.04
N ASN A 186 -4.10 13.32 8.22
CA ASN A 186 -4.75 13.01 9.50
C ASN A 186 -6.20 13.53 9.54
N VAL A 187 -6.45 14.72 8.98
CA VAL A 187 -7.78 15.33 8.93
C VAL A 187 -8.70 14.56 7.98
N GLU A 188 -8.25 14.23 6.77
CA GLU A 188 -9.06 13.48 5.81
C GLU A 188 -9.33 12.04 6.30
N ALA A 189 -8.33 11.39 6.90
CA ALA A 189 -8.52 10.09 7.58
C ALA A 189 -9.60 10.18 8.66
N THR A 190 -9.63 11.29 9.43
CA THR A 190 -10.65 11.52 10.47
C THR A 190 -12.03 11.80 9.87
N HIS A 191 -12.12 12.48 8.71
CA HIS A 191 -13.38 12.66 8.00
C HIS A 191 -13.95 11.31 7.53
N ILE A 192 -13.14 10.44 6.93
CA ILE A 192 -13.54 9.08 6.54
C ILE A 192 -14.14 8.33 7.74
N LEU A 193 -13.44 8.34 8.89
CA LEU A 193 -13.95 7.68 10.10
C LEU A 193 -15.22 8.33 10.63
N LYS A 194 -15.33 9.67 10.66
CA LYS A 194 -16.54 10.37 11.11
C LYS A 194 -17.74 10.06 10.22
N ASP A 195 -17.56 9.99 8.90
CA ASP A 195 -18.65 9.75 7.96
C ASP A 195 -19.18 8.33 8.03
N GLU A 196 -18.32 7.33 8.23
CA GLU A 196 -18.76 5.95 8.49
C GLU A 196 -19.32 5.77 9.91
N PHE A 197 -18.73 6.42 10.92
CA PHE A 197 -19.11 6.25 12.32
C PHE A 197 -20.23 7.19 12.81
N LYS A 198 -20.77 8.09 11.97
CA LYS A 198 -21.80 9.09 12.35
C LYS A 198 -23.06 8.54 13.02
N ASN A 199 -23.37 7.26 12.83
CA ASN A 199 -24.57 6.61 13.38
C ASN A 199 -24.33 5.92 14.74
N PHE A 200 -23.08 5.88 15.22
CA PHE A 200 -22.68 5.15 16.42
C PHE A 200 -22.49 6.11 17.61
N SER A 201 -23.39 6.07 18.58
CA SER A 201 -23.34 6.93 19.78
C SER A 201 -22.22 6.57 20.76
N ASN A 202 -21.64 5.39 20.61
CA ASN A 202 -20.52 4.84 21.37
C ASN A 202 -19.14 5.26 20.85
N ILE A 203 -19.06 6.04 19.77
CA ILE A 203 -17.80 6.46 19.16
C ILE A 203 -17.59 7.96 19.40
N HIS A 204 -16.46 8.33 19.98
CA HIS A 204 -16.12 9.69 20.37
C HIS A 204 -14.86 10.16 19.65
N PHE A 205 -14.89 11.37 19.09
CA PHE A 205 -13.78 11.98 18.38
C PHE A 205 -13.19 13.13 19.17
N TYR A 206 -11.88 13.07 19.39
CA TYR A 206 -11.09 14.06 20.11
C TYR A 206 -10.04 14.65 19.17
N GLU A 207 -10.25 15.90 18.79
CA GLU A 207 -9.30 16.65 17.96
C GLU A 207 -8.25 17.30 18.86
N LEU A 208 -7.00 16.86 18.70
CA LEU A 208 -5.87 17.39 19.43
C LEU A 208 -5.19 18.45 18.57
N ASN A 209 -5.15 19.68 19.09
CA ASN A 209 -4.53 20.81 18.41
C ASN A 209 -3.03 20.81 18.65
N ALA A 210 -2.25 20.66 17.57
CA ALA A 210 -0.83 20.92 17.60
C ALA A 210 -0.59 22.44 17.63
N ASN A 211 0.40 22.90 18.40
CA ASN A 211 1.04 24.16 18.05
C ASN A 211 1.80 23.97 16.73
N LEU A 212 1.98 25.06 15.96
CA LEU A 212 2.79 25.03 14.73
C LEU A 212 4.16 24.36 15.00
N ASN A 213 4.48 23.33 14.21
CA ASN A 213 5.66 22.45 14.33
C ASN A 213 5.76 21.52 15.58
N SER A 214 4.76 21.39 16.45
CA SER A 214 4.79 20.36 17.52
C SER A 214 4.14 19.05 17.10
N MET A 215 4.82 17.91 17.29
CA MET A 215 4.16 16.60 17.28
C MET A 215 3.27 16.45 18.52
N ILE A 216 2.12 15.77 18.36
CA ILE A 216 1.26 15.37 19.47
C ILE A 216 1.59 13.93 19.85
N TYR A 217 1.69 13.67 21.15
CA TYR A 217 2.17 12.40 21.69
C TYR A 217 1.07 11.65 22.42
N TRP A 218 1.22 10.33 22.55
CA TRP A 218 0.31 9.45 23.29
C TRP A 218 0.14 9.79 24.79
N ASN A 219 1.07 10.56 25.36
CA ASN A 219 1.01 11.04 26.74
C ASN A 219 0.31 12.42 26.89
N ASP A 220 -0.39 12.91 25.86
CA ASP A 220 -1.23 14.11 25.94
C ASP A 220 -2.25 13.99 27.10
N GLU A 221 -2.43 15.08 27.85
CA GLU A 221 -3.27 15.09 29.04
C GLU A 221 -4.73 14.70 28.75
N THR A 222 -5.24 15.00 27.55
CA THR A 222 -6.59 14.65 27.11
C THR A 222 -6.74 13.14 27.00
N ILE A 223 -5.78 12.48 26.32
CA ILE A 223 -5.75 11.02 26.15
C ILE A 223 -5.61 10.36 27.52
N VAL A 224 -4.61 10.77 28.30
CA VAL A 224 -4.28 10.18 29.60
C VAL A 224 -5.42 10.33 30.61
N ASN A 225 -6.17 11.42 30.58
CA ASN A 225 -7.32 11.59 31.48
C ASN A 225 -8.53 10.77 31.02
N ASN A 226 -8.85 10.72 29.72
CA ASN A 226 -9.95 9.90 29.22
C ASN A 226 -9.72 8.40 29.47
N MET A 227 -8.49 7.91 29.27
CA MET A 227 -8.11 6.52 29.59
C MET A 227 -8.35 6.14 31.07
N LYS A 228 -8.18 7.09 32.01
CA LYS A 228 -8.47 6.83 33.44
C LYS A 228 -9.96 6.73 33.73
N TYR A 229 -10.81 7.38 32.94
CA TYR A 229 -12.27 7.39 33.13
C TYR A 229 -12.97 6.22 32.41
N SER A 230 -12.39 5.71 31.32
CA SER A 230 -12.87 4.51 30.60
C SER A 230 -11.69 3.63 30.17
N PRO A 231 -11.10 2.83 31.09
CA PRO A 231 -10.04 1.88 30.75
C PRO A 231 -10.49 0.79 29.77
N GLU A 232 -11.81 0.55 29.65
CA GLU A 232 -12.44 -0.41 28.75
C GLU A 232 -12.67 0.08 27.30
N ALA A 233 -12.36 1.35 27.01
CA ALA A 233 -12.56 1.92 25.67
C ALA A 233 -11.46 1.46 24.69
N ILE A 234 -11.85 1.15 23.44
CA ILE A 234 -10.88 0.94 22.37
C ILE A 234 -10.35 2.30 21.93
N ILE A 235 -9.03 2.45 21.86
CA ILE A 235 -8.39 3.73 21.55
C ILE A 235 -7.79 3.69 20.15
N ILE A 236 -8.06 4.70 19.33
CA ILE A 236 -7.48 4.86 18.00
C ILE A 236 -6.72 6.18 17.94
N GLY A 237 -5.42 6.14 17.66
CA GLY A 237 -4.58 7.33 17.50
C GLY A 237 -4.21 7.56 16.04
N ILE A 238 -4.63 8.70 15.47
CA ILE A 238 -4.29 9.10 14.11
C ILE A 238 -3.14 10.12 14.15
N GLY A 239 -1.96 9.66 13.71
CA GLY A 239 -0.77 10.49 13.60
C GLY A 239 -0.13 10.91 14.94
N LEU A 240 -0.36 10.15 16.01
CA LEU A 240 0.24 10.38 17.34
C LEU A 240 1.67 9.80 17.42
N ALA A 241 2.58 10.57 18.03
CA ALA A 241 3.99 10.21 18.22
C ALA A 241 4.26 9.54 19.58
N GLY A 242 5.43 8.88 19.69
CA GLY A 242 5.88 8.21 20.92
C GLY A 242 5.33 6.79 21.10
N GLU A 243 5.57 6.26 22.30
CA GLU A 243 5.13 4.93 22.74
C GLU A 243 3.61 4.88 22.91
N LYS A 244 2.95 3.89 22.30
CA LYS A 244 1.49 3.73 22.38
C LYS A 244 1.08 2.99 23.66
N PRO A 245 -0.10 3.25 24.23
CA PRO A 245 -0.71 2.37 25.23
C PRO A 245 -0.95 0.96 24.66
N GLN A 246 -0.93 -0.08 25.51
CA GLN A 246 -1.15 -1.47 25.09
C GLN A 246 -2.54 -1.68 24.43
N HIS A 247 -3.58 -1.01 24.92
CA HIS A 247 -4.95 -1.13 24.40
C HIS A 247 -5.29 -0.10 23.31
N ALA A 248 -4.29 0.34 22.53
CA ALA A 248 -4.47 1.37 21.49
C ALA A 248 -4.00 0.90 20.10
N ILE A 249 -4.73 1.33 19.07
CA ILE A 249 -4.41 1.17 17.65
C ILE A 249 -3.71 2.44 17.17
N SER A 250 -2.50 2.32 16.63
CA SER A 250 -1.70 3.44 16.12
C SER A 250 -1.75 3.53 14.58
N ILE A 251 -2.59 4.41 14.04
CA ILE A 251 -2.66 4.70 12.60
C ILE A 251 -1.64 5.81 12.26
N LYS A 252 -0.54 5.42 11.61
CA LYS A 252 0.56 6.31 11.20
C LYS A 252 0.84 6.17 9.69
N ASN A 253 1.36 7.22 9.07
CA ASN A 253 1.89 7.13 7.71
C ASN A 253 3.15 6.25 7.70
N ASP A 254 3.40 5.53 6.61
CA ASP A 254 4.65 4.82 6.34
C ASP A 254 5.09 4.96 4.88
N ILE A 255 6.22 4.36 4.50
CA ILE A 255 6.80 4.43 3.16
C ILE A 255 5.95 3.79 2.04
N HIS A 256 4.82 3.16 2.37
CA HIS A 256 3.97 2.45 1.41
C HIS A 256 2.53 2.99 1.38
N SER A 257 2.07 3.69 2.42
CA SER A 257 0.68 4.13 2.52
C SER A 257 0.46 5.27 3.51
N SER A 258 -0.48 6.15 3.17
CA SER A 258 -0.93 7.22 4.06
C SER A 258 -1.92 6.73 5.13
N VAL A 259 -2.11 7.54 6.18
CA VAL A 259 -3.20 7.36 7.15
C VAL A 259 -4.60 7.39 6.49
N VAL A 260 -4.75 8.06 5.34
CA VAL A 260 -6.02 8.12 4.59
C VAL A 260 -6.36 6.72 4.05
N ARG A 261 -5.39 6.07 3.41
CA ARG A 261 -5.52 4.69 2.91
C ARG A 261 -5.79 3.70 4.04
N LYS A 262 -5.07 3.83 5.16
CA LYS A 262 -5.24 2.96 6.33
C LYS A 262 -6.60 3.12 7.00
N ALA A 263 -7.07 4.36 7.18
CA ALA A 263 -8.43 4.63 7.65
C ALA A 263 -9.47 4.02 6.71
N ALA A 264 -9.34 4.23 5.39
CA ALA A 264 -10.25 3.66 4.41
C ALA A 264 -10.28 2.13 4.42
N ILE A 265 -9.14 1.46 4.65
CA ILE A 265 -9.08 0.01 4.82
C ILE A 265 -9.79 -0.44 6.11
N MET A 266 -9.58 0.27 7.22
CA MET A 266 -10.16 -0.06 8.52
C MET A 266 -11.70 -0.11 8.50
N VAL A 267 -12.34 0.79 7.74
CA VAL A 267 -13.81 0.87 7.61
C VAL A 267 -14.33 0.33 6.26
N ASN A 268 -13.47 -0.26 5.42
CA ASN A 268 -13.80 -0.72 4.07
C ASN A 268 -14.45 0.37 3.17
N HIS A 269 -14.05 1.64 3.37
CA HIS A 269 -14.54 2.80 2.64
C HIS A 269 -14.01 2.81 1.18
N PRO A 270 -14.88 2.96 0.17
CA PRO A 270 -14.47 3.08 -1.22
C PRO A 270 -13.91 4.47 -1.50
N MET A 271 -12.57 4.59 -1.50
CA MET A 271 -11.90 5.89 -1.64
C MET A 271 -12.37 6.67 -2.87
N ASN A 272 -12.68 7.95 -2.65
CA ASN A 272 -13.00 8.90 -3.69
C ASN A 272 -11.71 9.42 -4.37
N VAL A 273 -11.86 10.19 -5.46
CA VAL A 273 -10.73 10.72 -6.24
C VAL A 273 -9.78 11.60 -5.43
N ARG A 274 -10.30 12.43 -4.51
CA ARG A 274 -9.49 13.31 -3.66
C ARG A 274 -8.68 12.51 -2.65
N GLU A 275 -9.26 11.46 -2.09
CA GLU A 275 -8.59 10.53 -1.17
C GLU A 275 -7.52 9.70 -1.89
N GLU A 276 -7.80 9.19 -3.10
CA GLU A 276 -6.79 8.57 -3.98
C GLU A 276 -5.61 9.51 -4.27
N MET A 277 -5.89 10.80 -4.51
CA MET A 277 -4.87 11.80 -4.80
C MET A 277 -4.10 12.26 -3.54
N LEU A 278 -4.73 12.28 -2.37
CA LEU A 278 -4.04 12.54 -1.09
C LEU A 278 -3.10 11.39 -0.71
N ASP A 279 -3.54 10.15 -0.90
CA ASP A 279 -2.67 8.97 -0.70
C ASP A 279 -1.48 8.98 -1.66
N ALA A 280 -1.74 9.22 -2.95
CA ALA A 280 -0.69 9.34 -3.96
C ALA A 280 0.25 10.54 -3.74
N GLN A 281 -0.26 11.67 -3.22
CA GLN A 281 0.57 12.82 -2.82
C GLN A 281 1.49 12.47 -1.65
N PHE A 282 1.02 11.66 -0.71
CA PHE A 282 1.82 11.24 0.43
C PHE A 282 2.99 10.34 0.00
N VAL A 283 2.74 9.39 -0.90
CA VAL A 283 3.75 8.40 -1.35
C VAL A 283 4.68 8.96 -2.42
N ASP A 284 4.13 9.52 -3.51
CA ASP A 284 4.88 9.91 -4.72
C ASP A 284 4.71 11.39 -5.09
N HIS A 285 4.23 12.22 -4.16
CA HIS A 285 4.07 13.67 -4.32
C HIS A 285 3.31 14.07 -5.59
N ALA A 286 3.82 15.05 -6.35
CA ALA A 286 3.17 15.49 -7.58
C ALA A 286 3.11 14.38 -8.66
N ILE A 287 4.10 13.47 -8.73
CA ILE A 287 4.10 12.36 -9.69
C ILE A 287 2.92 11.42 -9.41
N GLY A 288 2.70 11.04 -8.15
CA GLY A 288 1.56 10.20 -7.77
C GLY A 288 0.23 10.80 -8.23
N ILE A 289 0.04 12.11 -8.04
CA ILE A 289 -1.16 12.82 -8.51
C ILE A 289 -1.27 12.76 -10.05
N GLU A 290 -0.16 12.87 -10.81
CA GLU A 290 -0.18 12.72 -12.27
C GLU A 290 -0.61 11.30 -12.70
N GLU A 291 -0.17 10.26 -12.00
CA GLU A 291 -0.55 8.87 -12.31
C GLU A 291 -2.05 8.63 -12.06
N ILE A 292 -2.59 9.13 -10.94
CA ILE A 292 -4.04 9.06 -10.66
C ILE A 292 -4.82 9.85 -11.72
N ALA A 293 -4.38 11.07 -12.06
CA ALA A 293 -5.02 11.91 -13.07
C ALA A 293 -5.04 11.24 -14.45
N LYS A 294 -3.94 10.59 -14.85
CA LYS A 294 -3.83 9.81 -16.09
C LYS A 294 -4.73 8.59 -16.07
N ARG A 295 -4.73 7.80 -14.99
CA ARG A 295 -5.62 6.63 -14.80
C ARG A 295 -7.10 7.00 -14.88
N ARG A 296 -7.45 8.21 -14.44
CA ARG A 296 -8.82 8.76 -14.43
C ARG A 296 -9.15 9.63 -15.66
N ASN A 297 -8.24 9.76 -16.65
CA ASN A 297 -8.39 10.59 -17.85
C ASN A 297 -8.77 12.07 -17.58
N MET A 298 -8.14 12.70 -16.59
CA MET A 298 -8.37 14.11 -16.27
C MET A 298 -7.70 15.07 -17.25
N SER A 299 -8.23 16.29 -17.37
CA SER A 299 -7.56 17.36 -18.11
C SER A 299 -6.39 17.96 -17.32
N GLU A 300 -5.41 18.49 -18.04
CA GLU A 300 -4.25 19.20 -17.45
C GLU A 300 -4.68 20.36 -16.54
N GLU A 301 -5.72 21.10 -16.90
CA GLU A 301 -6.26 22.19 -16.07
C GLU A 301 -6.77 21.68 -14.71
N VAL A 302 -7.50 20.56 -14.70
CA VAL A 302 -8.01 19.94 -13.46
C VAL A 302 -6.85 19.36 -12.64
N LYS A 303 -5.91 18.65 -13.28
CA LYS A 303 -4.71 18.11 -12.63
C LYS A 303 -3.91 19.22 -11.93
N ASN A 304 -3.58 20.30 -12.65
CA ASN A 304 -2.78 21.40 -12.12
C ASN A 304 -3.50 22.17 -11.02
N LYS A 305 -4.83 22.32 -11.12
CA LYS A 305 -5.65 22.88 -10.03
C LYS A 305 -5.57 22.01 -8.77
N VAL A 306 -5.76 20.70 -8.89
CA VAL A 306 -5.73 19.78 -7.73
C VAL A 306 -4.34 19.69 -7.11
N LEU A 307 -3.27 19.66 -7.92
CA LEU A 307 -1.87 19.75 -7.44
C LEU A 307 -1.67 20.96 -6.52
N ILE A 308 -2.07 22.15 -6.97
CA ILE A 308 -1.95 23.39 -6.20
C ILE A 308 -2.84 23.34 -4.95
N GLU A 309 -4.10 22.91 -5.07
CA GLU A 309 -5.03 22.85 -3.93
C GLU A 309 -4.54 21.91 -2.82
N LEU A 310 -4.04 20.73 -3.17
CA LEU A 310 -3.50 19.77 -2.19
C LEU A 310 -2.16 20.26 -1.60
N ALA A 311 -1.26 20.82 -2.41
CA ALA A 311 0.00 21.38 -1.92
C ALA A 311 -0.21 22.56 -0.95
N VAL A 312 -1.14 23.47 -1.25
CA VAL A 312 -1.54 24.57 -0.37
C VAL A 312 -2.17 24.04 0.92
N ALA A 313 -3.07 23.07 0.82
CA ALA A 313 -3.75 22.54 1.98
C ALA A 313 -2.82 21.73 2.91
N GLU A 314 -1.75 21.12 2.40
CA GLU A 314 -0.67 20.53 3.20
C GLU A 314 0.23 21.60 3.83
N ALA A 315 0.63 22.63 3.07
CA ALA A 315 1.50 23.70 3.54
C ALA A 315 0.87 24.62 4.60
N ARG A 316 -0.47 24.73 4.64
CA ARG A 316 -1.23 25.49 5.66
C ARG A 316 -1.01 24.99 7.10
N TYR A 317 -0.48 23.78 7.30
CA TYR A 317 -0.09 23.27 8.61
C TYR A 317 1.34 23.69 9.04
N ARG A 318 2.11 24.35 8.15
CA ARG A 318 3.46 24.88 8.43
C ARG A 318 3.57 26.40 8.31
N TYR A 319 2.80 27.01 7.42
CA TYR A 319 2.92 28.43 7.08
C TYR A 319 1.57 29.14 7.01
N ASP A 320 1.63 30.46 7.21
CA ASP A 320 0.52 31.36 6.95
C ASP A 320 0.27 31.56 5.44
N GLU A 321 -0.94 31.96 5.10
CA GLU A 321 -1.40 32.06 3.71
C GLU A 321 -0.62 33.09 2.89
N LEU A 322 -0.10 34.16 3.49
CA LEU A 322 0.74 35.13 2.77
C LEU A 322 2.03 34.48 2.28
N ARG A 323 2.72 33.77 3.19
CA ARG A 323 3.98 33.08 2.90
C ARG A 323 3.84 31.95 1.88
N ILE A 324 2.72 31.21 1.91
CA ILE A 324 2.38 30.21 0.88
C ILE A 324 2.14 30.90 -0.47
N ASN A 325 1.38 31.98 -0.51
CA ASN A 325 1.09 32.70 -1.74
C ASN A 325 2.35 33.31 -2.38
N ASP A 326 3.27 33.83 -1.58
CA ASP A 326 4.54 34.34 -2.08
C ASP A 326 5.44 33.21 -2.62
N PHE A 327 5.45 32.04 -1.97
CA PHE A 327 6.10 30.85 -2.52
C PHE A 327 5.49 30.44 -3.87
N LEU A 328 4.16 30.34 -3.97
CA LEU A 328 3.47 29.95 -5.21
C LEU A 328 3.77 30.91 -6.37
N LYS A 329 3.69 32.23 -6.14
CA LYS A 329 4.03 33.25 -7.16
C LYS A 329 5.44 33.06 -7.70
N SER A 330 6.40 32.72 -6.83
CA SER A 330 7.78 32.44 -7.24
C SER A 330 7.90 31.11 -7.98
N ALA A 331 7.26 30.05 -7.47
CA ALA A 331 7.30 28.69 -8.03
C ALA A 331 6.66 28.56 -9.43
N ILE A 332 5.65 29.39 -9.75
CA ILE A 332 5.04 29.44 -11.09
C ILE A 332 6.03 29.91 -12.17
N ASN A 333 7.06 30.69 -11.80
CA ASN A 333 8.07 31.17 -12.73
C ASN A 333 9.18 30.12 -12.90
N VAL A 334 8.91 29.11 -13.73
CA VAL A 334 9.90 28.10 -14.13
C VAL A 334 10.83 28.67 -15.18
N PHE A 335 12.11 28.76 -14.84
CA PHE A 335 13.19 29.08 -15.77
C PHE A 335 13.82 27.78 -16.29
N TYR A 336 14.48 27.85 -17.44
CA TYR A 336 15.32 26.77 -17.93
C TYR A 336 16.77 27.24 -17.99
N THR A 337 17.69 26.42 -17.48
CA THR A 337 19.13 26.66 -17.56
C THR A 337 19.65 26.43 -18.98
N GLU A 338 20.90 26.82 -19.26
CA GLU A 338 21.56 26.55 -20.54
C GLU A 338 21.63 25.03 -20.86
N GLY A 339 21.59 24.17 -19.83
CA GLY A 339 21.50 22.71 -19.94
C GLY A 339 20.07 22.13 -20.02
N GLN A 340 19.05 22.95 -20.28
CA GLN A 340 17.62 22.59 -20.33
C GLN A 340 17.03 21.98 -19.04
N MET A 341 17.71 22.09 -17.89
CA MET A 341 17.09 21.75 -16.62
C MET A 341 16.15 22.85 -16.15
N LYS A 342 15.10 22.46 -15.42
CA LYS A 342 14.22 23.40 -14.73
C LYS A 342 14.96 24.02 -13.55
N LEU A 343 14.94 25.34 -13.49
CA LEU A 343 15.37 26.16 -12.37
C LEU A 343 14.16 26.94 -11.85
N ILE A 344 13.91 26.86 -10.55
CA ILE A 344 12.84 27.60 -9.88
C ILE A 344 13.45 28.47 -8.80
N LYS A 345 13.03 29.74 -8.72
CA LYS A 345 13.42 30.66 -7.65
C LYS A 345 12.35 30.63 -6.58
N VAL A 346 12.73 30.49 -5.30
CA VAL A 346 11.80 30.44 -4.16
C VAL A 346 12.29 31.30 -2.99
N PRO A 347 11.38 31.87 -2.18
CA PRO A 347 11.76 32.71 -1.05
C PRO A 347 12.34 31.93 0.15
N PHE A 348 12.13 30.61 0.25
CA PHE A 348 12.66 29.73 1.30
C PHE A 348 12.66 28.27 0.81
N ASP A 349 13.44 27.38 1.44
CA ASP A 349 13.35 25.93 1.25
C ASP A 349 12.11 25.38 2.00
N ASP A 350 11.22 24.71 1.27
CA ASP A 350 10.31 23.70 1.83
C ASP A 350 10.19 22.52 0.84
N GLU A 351 10.94 21.46 1.13
CA GLU A 351 11.01 20.24 0.33
C GLU A 351 9.65 19.66 -0.05
N LYS A 352 8.72 19.57 0.90
CA LYS A 352 7.40 18.97 0.67
C LYS A 352 6.58 19.80 -0.29
N LEU A 353 6.57 21.12 -0.12
CA LEU A 353 5.88 22.05 -1.01
C LEU A 353 6.48 22.01 -2.42
N ILE A 354 7.80 21.89 -2.55
CA ILE A 354 8.49 21.73 -3.83
C ILE A 354 8.08 20.41 -4.52
N ARG A 355 8.22 19.27 -3.84
CA ARG A 355 7.86 17.95 -4.41
C ARG A 355 6.37 17.84 -4.72
N ASN A 356 5.50 18.45 -3.91
CA ASN A 356 4.03 18.45 -4.12
C ASN A 356 3.57 19.38 -5.25
N LEU A 357 4.38 20.36 -5.67
CA LEU A 357 4.05 21.27 -6.78
C LEU A 357 4.71 20.88 -8.11
N ILE A 358 5.90 20.28 -8.09
CA ILE A 358 6.70 20.07 -9.30
C ILE A 358 7.04 18.57 -9.45
N PRO A 359 6.42 17.85 -10.41
CA PRO A 359 6.72 16.43 -10.67
C PRO A 359 8.21 16.13 -10.90
N ASP A 360 8.92 17.02 -11.60
CA ASP A 360 10.34 16.85 -11.89
C ASP A 360 11.27 16.97 -10.66
N ALA A 361 10.76 17.34 -9.48
CA ALA A 361 11.54 17.34 -8.25
C ALA A 361 12.08 15.95 -7.86
N MET A 362 11.52 14.87 -8.40
CA MET A 362 12.03 13.50 -8.24
C MET A 362 13.04 13.11 -9.32
N THR A 363 13.03 13.76 -10.49
CA THR A 363 13.80 13.37 -11.69
C THR A 363 14.95 14.32 -12.04
N GLY A 364 15.01 15.49 -11.39
CA GLY A 364 16.09 16.47 -11.48
C GLY A 364 15.55 17.89 -11.62
N LEU A 365 15.57 18.64 -10.51
CA LEU A 365 15.15 20.03 -10.40
C LEU A 365 16.21 20.86 -9.67
N LEU A 366 16.49 22.07 -10.17
CA LEU A 366 17.24 23.08 -9.43
C LEU A 366 16.30 24.10 -8.78
N VAL A 367 16.64 24.47 -7.56
CA VAL A 367 15.92 25.48 -6.77
C VAL A 367 16.91 26.49 -6.23
N GLU A 368 16.73 27.76 -6.56
CA GLU A 368 17.48 28.86 -5.99
C GLU A 368 16.67 29.47 -4.83
N VAL A 369 17.27 29.45 -3.64
CA VAL A 369 16.63 29.88 -2.39
C VAL A 369 17.16 31.27 -2.02
N ALA A 370 16.25 32.25 -1.95
CA ALA A 370 16.52 33.61 -1.51
C ALA A 370 17.76 34.28 -2.17
N ASP A 371 18.00 34.00 -3.46
CA ASP A 371 19.17 34.41 -4.25
C ASP A 371 20.56 34.14 -3.60
N SER A 372 20.64 33.18 -2.65
CA SER A 372 21.82 32.92 -1.81
C SER A 372 22.26 31.46 -1.74
N GLN A 373 21.34 30.51 -1.95
CA GLN A 373 21.66 29.08 -2.05
C GLN A 373 21.08 28.46 -3.33
N ILE A 374 21.73 27.40 -3.81
CA ILE A 374 21.20 26.52 -4.84
C ILE A 374 21.07 25.10 -4.28
N ILE A 375 19.91 24.49 -4.48
CA ILE A 375 19.57 23.15 -4.01
C ILE A 375 19.11 22.33 -5.21
N PHE A 376 19.67 21.13 -5.34
CA PHE A 376 19.19 20.09 -6.25
C PHE A 376 18.17 19.19 -5.55
N TYR A 377 17.08 18.87 -6.24
CA TYR A 377 16.10 17.86 -5.86
C TYR A 377 16.09 16.75 -6.92
N GLY A 378 16.22 15.51 -6.49
CA GLY A 378 16.12 14.34 -7.35
C GLY A 378 16.20 13.03 -6.56
N SER A 379 16.76 11.98 -7.19
CA SER A 379 17.00 10.70 -6.52
C SER A 379 18.19 10.77 -5.55
N GLU A 380 18.20 9.89 -4.55
CA GLU A 380 19.34 9.72 -3.63
C GLU A 380 20.65 9.41 -4.36
N SER A 381 20.60 8.59 -5.40
CA SER A 381 21.75 8.32 -6.28
C SER A 381 22.29 9.58 -6.95
N SER A 382 21.40 10.46 -7.44
CA SER A 382 21.78 11.72 -8.10
C SER A 382 22.44 12.69 -7.11
N ALA A 383 21.84 12.87 -5.94
CA ALA A 383 22.38 13.74 -4.90
C ALA A 383 23.73 13.23 -4.37
N LYS A 384 23.85 11.93 -4.13
CA LYS A 384 25.10 11.28 -3.73
C LYS A 384 26.23 11.52 -4.73
N LEU A 385 25.96 11.45 -6.03
CA LEU A 385 26.94 11.76 -7.07
C LEU A 385 27.40 13.23 -7.02
N LEU A 386 26.51 14.19 -6.72
CA LEU A 386 26.86 15.60 -6.54
C LEU A 386 27.76 15.82 -5.32
N ILE A 387 27.43 15.15 -4.20
CA ILE A 387 28.21 15.19 -2.96
C ILE A 387 29.61 14.59 -3.20
N GLU A 388 29.69 13.38 -3.75
CA GLU A 388 30.96 12.65 -3.91
C GLU A 388 31.87 13.22 -5.02
N LYS A 389 31.32 13.61 -6.18
CA LYS A 389 32.11 14.07 -7.33
C LYS A 389 32.35 15.58 -7.35
N TYR A 390 31.47 16.38 -6.72
CA TYR A 390 31.53 17.84 -6.78
C TYR A 390 31.49 18.55 -5.42
N GLN A 391 31.54 17.80 -4.30
CA GLN A 391 31.61 18.34 -2.94
C GLN A 391 30.42 19.23 -2.54
N TRP A 392 29.24 18.92 -3.08
CA TRP A 392 27.99 19.54 -2.61
C TRP A 392 27.68 19.13 -1.18
N SER A 393 26.98 19.99 -0.44
CA SER A 393 26.54 19.69 0.92
C SER A 393 25.37 18.70 0.88
N ASP A 394 25.44 17.65 1.70
CA ASP A 394 24.34 16.71 1.88
C ASP A 394 23.19 17.38 2.66
N LEU A 395 22.00 17.37 2.09
CA LEU A 395 20.77 17.88 2.72
C LEU A 395 19.75 16.75 3.00
N GLY A 396 20.14 15.49 2.77
CA GLY A 396 19.33 14.29 2.98
C GLY A 396 18.27 14.06 1.89
N TYR A 397 17.76 12.83 1.84
CA TYR A 397 16.58 12.42 1.05
C TYR A 397 16.65 12.73 -0.45
N GLY A 398 17.83 12.67 -1.06
CA GLY A 398 18.00 13.00 -2.49
C GLY A 398 18.10 14.49 -2.78
N ARG A 399 18.48 15.29 -1.77
CA ARG A 399 18.82 16.70 -1.90
C ARG A 399 20.31 16.94 -1.68
N ALA A 400 20.88 17.82 -2.49
CA ALA A 400 22.24 18.34 -2.32
C ALA A 400 22.23 19.85 -2.51
N GLY A 401 23.01 20.60 -1.74
CA GLY A 401 23.02 22.07 -1.78
C GLY A 401 24.39 22.71 -1.80
N HIS A 402 24.44 23.98 -2.22
CA HIS A 402 25.63 24.82 -2.15
C HIS A 402 25.24 26.30 -1.98
N ASP A 403 26.01 27.06 -1.19
CA ASP A 403 25.93 28.53 -1.18
C ASP A 403 26.32 29.07 -2.56
N THR A 404 25.55 30.00 -3.13
CA THR A 404 25.70 30.41 -4.52
C THR A 404 25.89 31.92 -4.68
N THR A 405 26.54 32.29 -5.79
CA THR A 405 26.64 33.66 -6.28
C THR A 405 26.25 33.65 -7.76
N ARG A 406 25.89 34.81 -8.32
CA ARG A 406 25.60 34.93 -9.76
C ARG A 406 26.75 34.50 -10.68
N GLN A 407 27.99 34.43 -10.18
CA GLN A 407 29.15 33.99 -10.95
C GLN A 407 29.37 32.46 -10.87
N THR A 408 29.05 31.83 -9.74
CA THR A 408 29.21 30.38 -9.54
C THR A 408 27.99 29.57 -9.97
N MET A 409 26.81 30.19 -10.05
CA MET A 409 25.56 29.55 -10.50
C MET A 409 25.72 28.70 -11.76
N ARG A 410 26.31 29.24 -12.84
CA ARG A 410 26.55 28.51 -14.10
C ARG A 410 27.43 27.25 -13.95
N GLN A 411 28.35 27.24 -13.00
CA GLN A 411 29.18 26.07 -12.72
C GLN A 411 28.35 24.98 -12.04
N TYR A 412 27.52 25.35 -11.05
CA TYR A 412 26.60 24.44 -10.36
C TYR A 412 25.51 23.90 -11.30
N GLU A 413 24.93 24.76 -12.15
CA GLU A 413 24.00 24.36 -13.20
C GLU A 413 24.58 23.28 -14.11
N LYS A 414 25.84 23.45 -14.56
CA LYS A 414 26.51 22.45 -15.41
C LYS A 414 26.70 21.12 -14.68
N GLN A 415 27.23 21.14 -13.46
CA GLN A 415 27.45 19.92 -12.66
C GLN A 415 26.15 19.12 -12.47
N VAL A 416 25.04 19.81 -12.19
CA VAL A 416 23.74 19.18 -11.97
C VAL A 416 23.06 18.77 -13.29
N SER A 417 23.30 19.49 -14.39
CA SER A 417 22.85 19.09 -15.73
C SER A 417 23.50 17.77 -16.13
N ASP A 418 24.83 17.66 -15.95
CA ASP A 418 25.58 16.44 -16.21
C ASP A 418 25.05 15.27 -15.36
N MET A 419 24.74 15.49 -14.06
CA MET A 419 24.20 14.41 -13.21
C MET A 419 22.75 14.04 -13.54
N THR A 420 21.92 15.01 -13.94
CA THR A 420 20.51 14.77 -14.29
C THR A 420 20.41 13.96 -15.58
N VAL A 421 21.25 14.24 -16.59
CA VAL A 421 21.34 13.42 -17.80
C VAL A 421 21.80 12.00 -17.49
N ARG A 422 22.82 11.83 -16.63
CA ARG A 422 23.31 10.51 -16.18
C ARG A 422 22.23 9.71 -15.43
N SER A 423 21.48 10.36 -14.56
CA SER A 423 20.45 9.70 -13.74
C SER A 423 19.20 9.35 -14.54
N ARG A 424 18.82 10.20 -15.52
CA ARG A 424 17.81 9.86 -16.53
C ARG A 424 18.24 8.67 -17.38
N PHE A 425 19.50 8.61 -17.81
CA PHE A 425 20.03 7.44 -18.51
C PHE A 425 19.89 6.18 -17.65
N ILE A 426 20.40 6.18 -16.42
CA ILE A 426 20.32 5.01 -15.51
C ILE A 426 18.86 4.57 -15.30
N SER A 427 17.95 5.50 -14.99
CA SER A 427 16.54 5.21 -14.73
C SER A 427 15.80 4.67 -15.96
N GLU A 428 15.97 5.30 -17.12
CA GLU A 428 15.34 4.83 -18.36
C GLU A 428 15.96 3.52 -18.86
N THR A 429 17.28 3.31 -18.73
CA THR A 429 17.91 2.01 -19.00
C THR A 429 17.33 0.95 -18.08
N ASN A 430 17.23 1.21 -16.77
CA ASN A 430 16.64 0.26 -15.83
C ASN A 430 15.20 -0.12 -16.22
N LYS A 431 14.38 0.87 -16.56
CA LYS A 431 12.99 0.66 -17.02
C LYS A 431 12.91 -0.14 -18.32
N VAL A 432 13.69 0.23 -19.33
CA VAL A 432 13.72 -0.48 -20.63
C VAL A 432 14.14 -1.94 -20.45
N LEU A 433 15.07 -2.23 -19.54
CA LEU A 433 15.52 -3.59 -19.27
C LEU A 433 14.47 -4.43 -18.51
N ILE A 434 13.77 -3.87 -17.52
CA ILE A 434 12.63 -4.53 -16.87
C ILE A 434 11.52 -4.82 -17.89
N GLU A 435 11.16 -3.82 -18.70
CA GLU A 435 10.16 -3.98 -19.75
C GLU A 435 10.57 -4.97 -20.87
N ASN A 436 11.87 -5.33 -20.95
CA ASN A 436 12.37 -6.32 -21.89
C ASN A 436 12.25 -7.76 -21.37
N GLU A 437 11.92 -7.97 -20.09
CA GLU A 437 11.55 -9.29 -19.57
C GLU A 437 10.26 -9.77 -20.25
N GLY A 438 10.32 -10.91 -20.95
CA GLY A 438 9.21 -11.44 -21.74
C GLY A 438 9.03 -10.85 -23.15
N ARG A 439 9.81 -9.84 -23.55
CA ARG A 439 9.85 -9.36 -24.95
C ARG A 439 10.69 -10.27 -25.84
N SER A 440 10.41 -10.24 -27.15
CA SER A 440 11.23 -10.97 -28.14
C SER A 440 12.62 -10.32 -28.27
N ALA A 441 13.66 -11.12 -28.53
CA ALA A 441 15.04 -10.63 -28.61
C ALA A 441 15.23 -9.46 -29.61
N SER A 442 14.47 -9.44 -30.71
CA SER A 442 14.47 -8.34 -31.68
C SER A 442 13.85 -7.05 -31.11
N ALA A 443 12.75 -7.16 -30.35
CA ALA A 443 12.14 -6.02 -29.68
C ALA A 443 13.03 -5.48 -28.55
N SER A 444 13.64 -6.37 -27.75
CA SER A 444 14.56 -5.99 -26.67
C SER A 444 15.87 -5.38 -27.18
N TYR A 445 16.40 -5.85 -28.31
CA TYR A 445 17.52 -5.20 -29.00
C TYR A 445 17.13 -3.80 -29.49
N LYS A 446 15.96 -3.68 -30.15
CA LYS A 446 15.47 -2.39 -30.65
C LYS A 446 15.28 -1.37 -29.54
N SER A 447 14.71 -1.75 -28.40
CA SER A 447 14.47 -0.81 -27.29
C SER A 447 15.78 -0.29 -26.69
N VAL A 448 16.80 -1.13 -26.51
CA VAL A 448 18.14 -0.71 -26.05
C VAL A 448 18.85 0.17 -27.08
N ARG A 449 18.75 -0.15 -28.38
CA ARG A 449 19.29 0.66 -29.48
C ARG A 449 18.63 2.05 -29.54
N ASP A 450 17.31 2.10 -29.51
CA ASP A 450 16.54 3.35 -29.61
C ASP A 450 16.79 4.24 -28.37
N LEU A 451 17.04 3.63 -27.19
CA LEU A 451 17.49 4.30 -25.98
C LEU A 451 18.92 4.88 -26.12
N ALA A 452 19.87 4.08 -26.63
CA ALA A 452 21.26 4.51 -26.82
C ALA A 452 21.36 5.71 -27.77
N GLN A 453 20.59 5.69 -28.86
CA GLN A 453 20.48 6.81 -29.79
C GLN A 453 19.88 8.05 -29.10
N LYS A 454 18.77 7.90 -28.36
CA LYS A 454 18.13 9.00 -27.64
C LYS A 454 19.11 9.74 -26.70
N PHE A 455 19.92 9.02 -25.94
CA PHE A 455 20.87 9.65 -25.01
C PHE A 455 22.13 10.20 -25.68
N ASN A 456 22.56 9.61 -26.80
CA ASN A 456 23.61 10.17 -27.64
C ASN A 456 23.20 11.52 -28.24
N ASP A 457 21.94 11.65 -28.70
CA ASP A 457 21.40 12.89 -29.25
C ASP A 457 21.28 14.02 -28.20
N ILE A 458 21.33 13.67 -26.90
CA ILE A 458 21.35 14.59 -25.75
C ILE A 458 22.79 14.84 -25.24
N GLY A 459 23.81 14.29 -25.92
CA GLY A 459 25.23 14.55 -25.65
C GLY A 459 25.91 13.57 -24.69
N LEU A 460 25.26 12.46 -24.33
CA LEU A 460 25.89 11.39 -23.56
C LEU A 460 26.53 10.37 -24.52
N ASP A 461 27.84 10.47 -24.71
CA ASP A 461 28.59 9.59 -25.64
C ASP A 461 28.64 8.12 -25.20
N ALA A 462 29.11 7.25 -26.11
CA ALA A 462 29.16 5.81 -25.87
C ALA A 462 30.00 5.44 -24.62
N GLU A 463 31.15 6.09 -24.38
CA GLU A 463 32.02 5.77 -23.25
C GLU A 463 31.33 6.12 -21.91
N ASN A 464 30.71 7.30 -21.83
CA ASN A 464 29.94 7.69 -20.65
C ASN A 464 28.70 6.79 -20.46
N GLN A 465 27.96 6.43 -21.51
CA GLN A 465 26.84 5.49 -21.41
C GLN A 465 27.28 4.12 -20.86
N ILE A 466 28.44 3.61 -21.28
CA ILE A 466 28.98 2.32 -20.84
C ILE A 466 29.46 2.36 -19.38
N GLU A 467 30.08 3.45 -18.94
CA GLU A 467 30.48 3.62 -17.53
C GLU A 467 29.26 3.50 -16.61
N LEU A 468 28.16 4.16 -16.98
CA LEU A 468 26.90 4.21 -16.22
C LEU A 468 26.13 2.88 -16.19
N LEU A 469 26.40 1.93 -17.09
CA LEU A 469 25.80 0.57 -17.02
C LEU A 469 26.16 -0.19 -15.73
N ARG A 470 27.19 0.27 -15.01
CA ARG A 470 27.56 -0.27 -13.69
C ARG A 470 26.64 0.21 -12.57
N GLU A 471 25.92 1.31 -12.79
CA GLU A 471 25.02 1.96 -11.82
C GLU A 471 23.54 1.58 -12.07
N VAL A 472 23.23 0.77 -13.10
CA VAL A 472 21.87 0.30 -13.42
C VAL A 472 21.48 -0.91 -12.56
N PRO A 473 20.48 -0.80 -11.64
CA PRO A 473 20.19 -1.82 -10.64
C PRO A 473 19.83 -3.22 -11.16
N VAL A 474 19.17 -3.32 -12.32
CA VAL A 474 18.72 -4.60 -12.90
C VAL A 474 19.87 -5.39 -13.53
N ILE A 475 21.01 -4.77 -13.84
CA ILE A 475 22.15 -5.43 -14.50
C ILE A 475 23.04 -6.14 -13.46
N ASN A 476 22.54 -7.27 -12.94
CA ASN A 476 23.24 -8.12 -11.98
C ASN A 476 24.23 -9.12 -12.63
N ASP A 477 23.98 -9.57 -13.87
CA ASP A 477 24.89 -10.48 -14.60
C ASP A 477 25.90 -9.68 -15.46
N PRO A 478 27.23 -9.86 -15.26
CA PRO A 478 28.25 -9.27 -16.13
C PRO A 478 28.08 -9.60 -17.63
N ASN A 479 27.60 -10.79 -17.99
CA ASN A 479 27.39 -11.17 -19.40
C ASN A 479 26.23 -10.39 -20.04
N TYR A 480 25.19 -10.10 -19.25
CA TYR A 480 24.08 -9.25 -19.67
C TYR A 480 24.54 -7.79 -19.84
N ARG A 481 25.40 -7.29 -18.94
CA ARG A 481 26.04 -5.97 -19.09
C ARG A 481 26.84 -5.86 -20.39
N VAL A 482 27.68 -6.86 -20.69
CA VAL A 482 28.48 -6.90 -21.94
C VAL A 482 27.58 -6.93 -23.17
N SER A 483 26.43 -7.60 -23.10
CA SER A 483 25.46 -7.63 -24.20
C SER A 483 24.84 -6.25 -24.46
N ILE A 484 24.50 -5.49 -23.41
CA ILE A 484 23.98 -4.11 -23.53
C ILE A 484 25.08 -3.15 -24.01
N GLU A 485 26.29 -3.26 -23.45
CA GLU A 485 27.48 -2.52 -23.90
C GLU A 485 27.74 -2.72 -25.40
N ASN A 486 27.64 -3.96 -25.90
CA ASN A 486 27.81 -4.26 -27.32
C ASN A 486 26.72 -3.61 -28.18
N ILE A 487 25.46 -3.54 -27.73
CA ILE A 487 24.38 -2.84 -28.45
C ILE A 487 24.66 -1.34 -28.51
N ILE A 488 25.10 -0.73 -27.39
CA ILE A 488 25.45 0.70 -27.34
C ILE A 488 26.62 1.01 -28.30
N LYS A 489 27.69 0.21 -28.28
CA LYS A 489 28.82 0.34 -29.20
C LYS A 489 28.40 0.19 -30.66
N GLU A 490 27.67 -0.87 -31.00
CA GLU A 490 27.19 -1.13 -32.35
C GLU A 490 26.30 0.01 -32.88
N THR A 491 25.45 0.58 -32.02
CA THR A 491 24.57 1.70 -32.35
C THR A 491 25.34 3.00 -32.61
N LEU A 492 26.28 3.35 -31.74
CA LEU A 492 26.85 4.70 -31.68
C LEU A 492 28.22 4.84 -32.34
N THR A 493 29.07 3.79 -32.32
CA THR A 493 30.45 3.86 -32.84
C THR A 493 30.66 3.10 -34.16
N LYS A 494 29.64 2.38 -34.65
CA LYS A 494 29.68 1.51 -35.85
C LYS A 494 30.71 0.36 -35.79
N GLU A 495 31.36 0.14 -34.65
CA GLU A 495 32.20 -1.02 -34.43
C GLU A 495 31.33 -2.19 -33.95
N SER A 496 31.06 -3.16 -34.83
CA SER A 496 30.36 -4.39 -34.44
C SER A 496 31.36 -5.43 -33.89
N PRO A 497 31.19 -5.89 -32.64
CA PRO A 497 32.08 -6.89 -32.04
C PRO A 497 31.81 -8.33 -32.54
N PHE A 498 30.78 -8.56 -33.36
CA PHE A 498 30.34 -9.89 -33.77
C PHE A 498 31.15 -10.46 -34.96
N ARG A 499 32.34 -10.99 -34.67
CA ARG A 499 32.99 -11.97 -35.56
C ARG A 499 32.59 -13.40 -35.21
N MET A 500 31.93 -14.06 -36.18
CA MET A 500 31.73 -15.52 -36.33
C MET A 500 30.80 -16.20 -35.30
N PHE A 501 29.53 -16.40 -35.69
CA PHE A 501 28.71 -17.51 -35.18
C PHE A 501 29.15 -18.82 -35.86
N GLY A 502 29.26 -19.92 -35.09
CA GLY A 502 29.82 -21.18 -35.56
C GLY A 502 28.81 -22.28 -35.90
N GLU A 503 29.26 -23.27 -36.67
CA GLU A 503 28.66 -24.60 -36.74
C GLU A 503 29.42 -25.59 -35.85
N ILE A 504 28.73 -26.32 -34.96
CA ILE A 504 29.04 -27.72 -34.63
C ILE A 504 27.73 -28.47 -34.37
N ARG A 505 27.56 -29.65 -34.96
CA ARG A 505 26.61 -30.68 -34.49
C ARG A 505 27.34 -31.99 -34.17
N LYS A 506 26.81 -32.69 -33.15
CA LYS A 506 27.15 -34.04 -32.63
C LYS A 506 28.23 -34.85 -33.37
N GLY A 507 29.29 -35.27 -32.66
CA GLY A 507 30.08 -36.45 -33.07
C GLY A 507 31.47 -36.64 -32.44
N ALA A 508 32.18 -35.56 -32.10
CA ALA A 508 33.59 -35.64 -31.71
C ALA A 508 33.81 -36.02 -30.22
N ARG A 509 33.62 -37.31 -29.87
CA ARG A 509 34.27 -37.91 -28.69
C ARG A 509 35.50 -38.71 -29.14
N PRO A 510 36.72 -38.39 -28.69
CA PRO A 510 37.85 -39.30 -28.87
C PRO A 510 37.61 -40.58 -28.05
N ARG A 511 37.82 -41.75 -28.69
CA ARG A 511 37.61 -43.06 -28.05
C ARG A 511 38.66 -43.32 -26.98
N ARG A 512 38.24 -43.90 -25.85
CA ARG A 512 39.08 -44.84 -25.10
C ARG A 512 38.68 -46.26 -25.48
N ARG A 513 39.67 -47.05 -25.89
CA ARG A 513 39.77 -48.48 -25.62
C ARG A 513 41.17 -48.69 -25.03
N THR A 514 41.23 -49.34 -23.88
CA THR A 514 42.06 -50.55 -23.77
C THR A 514 41.13 -51.74 -24.08
N GLU A 515 41.59 -52.97 -24.31
CA GLU A 515 42.95 -53.54 -24.18
C GLU A 515 44.11 -52.69 -24.70
#